data_AF-A0AAV9ZIS2-F1
#
_entry.id   AF-A0AAV9ZIS2-F1
#
_cell.length_a   1.000
_cell.length_b   1.000
_cell.length_c   1.000
_cell.angle_alpha   90.00
_cell.angle_beta   90.00
_cell.angle_gamma   90.00
#
_symmetry.space_group_name_H-M   'P 1'
#
loop_
_entity.id
_entity.type
_entity.pdbx_description
1 polymer ?
#
loop_
_entity_poly.entity_id
_entity_poly.type
_entity_poly.pdbx_seq_one_letter_code
_entity_poly.pdbx_strand_id
1 'polypeptide(L)'
;MGGACTSVVTEISYQEGSEAVATVLFKTRQQWETELRHLVTDVHDANNPDSLGKLANIYPDRQDLKMMGTVEKQEMLPEQSKELESSLIDNLLDDPAVKDKLGNASTVSGTPKDIREKLKPFWGAATWPLIARVNIRGPFPVLSSGIVLADLPGHGDADIVRNKVADQYMQDANTIFLRPQKVTWAILGLPGAQFSLCL
;
A
#
# COMPACT_ATOMS: atom_id res chain seq x y z
N MET A 1 4.05 -19.57 -3.38
CA MET A 1 4.36 -18.20 -3.86
C MET A 1 3.53 -17.24 -3.02
N GLY A 2 4.14 -16.57 -2.05
CA GLY A 2 3.44 -15.58 -1.22
C GLY A 2 3.22 -14.33 -2.05
N GLY A 3 1.96 -14.00 -2.34
CA GLY A 3 1.63 -12.76 -3.03
C GLY A 3 2.09 -11.57 -2.19
N ALA A 4 2.84 -10.65 -2.79
CA ALA A 4 3.19 -9.38 -2.18
C ALA A 4 1.91 -8.72 -1.62
N CYS A 5 1.98 -8.28 -0.37
CA CYS A 5 0.86 -7.78 0.39
C CYS A 5 0.39 -6.43 -0.18
N THR A 6 -0.63 -6.47 -1.03
CA THR A 6 -1.38 -5.33 -1.58
C THR A 6 -2.28 -4.68 -0.52
N SER A 7 -1.79 -4.57 0.71
CA SER A 7 -2.57 -4.04 1.83
C SER A 7 -2.30 -2.55 2.01
N VAL A 8 -3.37 -1.80 2.25
CA VAL A 8 -3.36 -0.39 2.65
C VAL A 8 -3.86 -0.38 4.09
N VAL A 9 -3.35 0.56 4.90
CA VAL A 9 -3.81 0.66 6.28
C VAL A 9 -5.32 0.79 6.32
N THR A 10 -5.95 -0.14 7.02
CA THR A 10 -7.41 -0.19 7.16
C THR A 10 -7.78 -0.03 8.62
N GLU A 11 -8.41 1.08 8.96
CA GLU A 11 -8.92 1.35 10.30
C GLU A 11 -10.38 0.92 10.39
N ILE A 12 -10.74 0.26 11.49
CA ILE A 12 -12.10 -0.13 11.82
C ILE A 12 -12.47 0.47 13.17
N SER A 13 -13.54 1.26 13.23
CA SER A 13 -13.99 1.91 14.46
C SER A 13 -15.51 1.89 14.61
N TYR A 14 -16.00 2.14 15.83
CA TYR A 14 -17.43 2.29 16.07
C TYR A 14 -17.99 3.59 15.51
N GLN A 15 -19.23 3.53 15.04
CA GLN A 15 -20.09 4.68 14.77
C GLN A 15 -21.55 4.26 14.91
N GLU A 16 -22.37 5.10 15.57
CA GLU A 16 -23.81 4.88 15.63
C GLU A 16 -24.46 4.92 14.24
N GLY A 17 -25.44 4.06 14.03
CA GLY A 17 -26.18 3.99 12.77
C GLY A 17 -26.72 2.59 12.48
N SER A 18 -27.40 2.46 11.34
CA SER A 18 -27.95 1.20 10.84
C SER A 18 -27.02 0.48 9.86
N GLU A 19 -26.05 1.18 9.29
CA GLU A 19 -25.15 0.67 8.25
C GLU A 19 -23.69 0.96 8.62
N ALA A 20 -22.78 0.17 8.06
CA ALA A 20 -21.37 0.51 8.06
C ALA A 20 -21.06 1.47 6.89
N VAL A 21 -20.05 2.30 7.07
CA VAL A 21 -19.55 3.29 6.12
C VAL A 21 -18.06 3.04 5.94
N ALA A 22 -17.62 2.84 4.71
CA ALA A 22 -16.20 2.77 4.36
C ALA A 22 -15.81 4.02 3.56
N THR A 23 -14.74 4.68 3.99
CA THR A 23 -14.14 5.83 3.32
C THR A 23 -12.74 5.47 2.87
N VAL A 24 -12.53 5.45 1.57
CA VAL A 24 -11.22 5.31 0.92
C VAL A 24 -10.61 6.70 0.80
N LEU A 25 -9.50 6.94 1.50
CA LEU A 25 -8.75 8.19 1.46
C LEU A 25 -7.58 8.05 0.49
N PHE A 26 -7.53 8.92 -0.51
CA PHE A 26 -6.41 8.98 -1.44
C PHE A 26 -5.27 9.82 -0.86
N LYS A 27 -4.04 9.48 -1.25
CA LYS A 27 -2.84 10.26 -0.93
C LYS A 27 -3.01 11.70 -1.39
N THR A 28 -2.48 12.65 -0.63
CA THR A 28 -2.35 14.02 -1.13
C THR A 28 -1.33 14.08 -2.27
N ARG A 29 -1.33 15.18 -3.03
CA ARG A 29 -0.31 15.41 -4.06
C ARG A 29 1.11 15.32 -3.49
N GLN A 30 1.36 15.92 -2.32
CA GLN A 30 2.69 15.90 -1.70
C GLN A 30 3.09 14.49 -1.24
N GLN A 31 2.15 13.71 -0.70
CA GLN A 31 2.40 12.33 -0.31
C GLN A 31 2.77 11.47 -1.53
N TRP A 32 2.02 11.63 -2.63
CA TRP A 32 2.30 10.88 -3.85
C TRP A 32 3.60 11.32 -4.53
N GLU A 33 3.90 12.62 -4.55
CA GLU A 33 5.19 13.14 -5.06
C GLU A 33 6.39 12.55 -4.31
N THR A 34 6.30 12.51 -2.97
CA THR A 34 7.37 11.93 -2.13
C THR A 34 7.60 10.46 -2.50
N GLU A 35 6.54 9.69 -2.68
CA GLU A 35 6.63 8.28 -3.07
C GLU A 35 7.12 8.09 -4.51
N LEU A 36 6.65 8.91 -5.45
CA LEU A 36 7.13 8.90 -6.83
C LEU A 36 8.63 9.15 -6.91
N ARG A 37 9.19 10.06 -6.12
CA ARG A 37 10.64 10.30 -6.05
C ARG A 37 11.38 9.01 -5.70
N HIS A 38 10.92 8.29 -4.67
CA HIS A 38 11.51 7.00 -4.30
C HIS A 38 11.34 5.95 -5.40
N LEU A 39 10.16 5.83 -5.99
CA LEU A 39 9.88 4.83 -7.04
C LEU A 39 10.71 5.08 -8.31
N VAL A 40 10.85 6.32 -8.75
CA VAL A 40 11.64 6.69 -9.92
C VAL A 40 13.12 6.43 -9.68
N THR A 41 13.66 6.83 -8.53
CA THR A 41 15.06 6.52 -8.15
C THR A 41 15.31 5.02 -8.09
N ASP A 42 14.42 4.24 -7.47
CA ASP A 42 14.53 2.78 -7.38
C ASP A 42 14.57 2.09 -8.76
N VAL A 43 13.74 2.59 -9.70
CA VAL A 43 13.70 2.09 -11.07
C VAL A 43 14.97 2.47 -11.83
N HIS A 44 15.44 3.72 -11.66
CA HIS A 44 16.65 4.21 -12.29
C HIS A 44 17.90 3.43 -11.84
N ASP A 45 17.99 3.14 -10.54
CA ASP A 45 19.10 2.38 -9.97
C ASP A 45 18.96 0.86 -10.17
N ALA A 46 17.85 0.40 -10.79
CA ALA A 46 17.47 -1.01 -10.92
C ALA A 46 17.50 -1.79 -9.58
N ASN A 47 17.32 -1.09 -8.47
CA ASN A 47 17.46 -1.64 -7.12
C ASN A 47 16.24 -2.48 -6.72
N ASN A 48 15.07 -2.18 -7.30
CA ASN A 48 13.81 -2.74 -6.83
C ASN A 48 12.81 -2.99 -7.99
N PRO A 49 12.68 -4.24 -8.47
CA PRO A 49 11.75 -4.58 -9.55
C PRO A 49 10.28 -4.35 -9.17
N ASP A 50 9.94 -4.30 -7.88
CA ASP A 50 8.57 -4.02 -7.44
C ASP A 50 8.17 -2.55 -7.68
N SER A 51 9.15 -1.62 -7.68
CA SER A 51 8.91 -0.20 -7.94
C SER A 51 8.45 0.04 -9.37
N LEU A 52 9.04 -0.68 -10.34
CA LEU A 52 8.58 -0.66 -11.74
C LEU A 52 7.16 -1.26 -11.87
N GLY A 53 6.88 -2.35 -11.16
CA GLY A 53 5.55 -2.97 -11.13
C GLY A 53 4.47 -2.05 -10.59
N LYS A 54 4.76 -1.28 -9.53
CA LYS A 54 3.83 -0.26 -9.01
C LYS A 54 3.56 0.85 -10.02
N LEU A 55 4.62 1.42 -10.60
CA LEU A 55 4.47 2.47 -11.60
C LEU A 55 3.69 1.98 -12.83
N ALA A 56 3.99 0.77 -13.32
CA ALA A 56 3.27 0.18 -14.44
C ALA A 56 1.79 -0.12 -14.12
N ASN A 57 1.44 -0.41 -12.86
CA ASN A 57 0.06 -0.57 -12.46
C ASN A 57 -0.72 0.75 -12.48
N ILE A 58 -0.09 1.86 -12.07
CA ILE A 58 -0.73 3.19 -12.01
C ILE A 58 -0.78 3.83 -13.40
N TYR A 59 0.29 3.65 -14.17
CA TYR A 59 0.50 4.25 -15.48
C TYR A 59 0.72 3.18 -16.57
N PRO A 60 -0.29 2.35 -16.87
CA PRO A 60 -0.13 1.18 -17.75
C PRO A 60 0.28 1.54 -19.19
N ASP A 61 -0.11 2.73 -19.65
CA ASP A 61 0.11 3.21 -21.02
C ASP A 61 1.45 3.95 -21.19
N ARG A 62 2.20 4.18 -20.11
CA ARG A 62 3.47 4.93 -20.11
C ARG A 62 4.64 4.03 -20.52
N GLN A 63 4.98 4.05 -21.81
CA GLN A 63 6.08 3.26 -22.38
C GLN A 63 7.46 3.76 -21.95
N ASP A 64 7.61 5.06 -21.67
CA ASP A 64 8.82 5.70 -21.15
C ASP A 64 9.28 5.07 -19.83
N LEU A 65 8.35 4.72 -18.94
CA LEU A 65 8.67 4.04 -17.67
C LEU A 65 9.25 2.64 -17.88
N LYS A 66 8.80 1.92 -18.93
CA LYS A 66 9.33 0.59 -19.28
C LYS A 66 10.75 0.68 -19.85
N MET A 67 11.04 1.76 -20.59
CA MET A 67 12.36 1.98 -21.15
C MET A 67 13.38 2.41 -20.08
N MET A 68 12.94 3.09 -19.01
CA MET A 68 13.83 3.62 -17.97
C MET A 68 14.62 2.52 -17.23
N GLY A 69 14.04 1.34 -17.01
CA GLY A 69 14.74 0.19 -16.43
C GLY A 69 15.67 -0.56 -17.41
N THR A 70 15.71 -0.14 -18.68
CA THR A 70 16.49 -0.79 -19.77
C THR A 70 17.59 0.08 -20.34
N VAL A 71 17.58 1.39 -20.07
CA VAL A 71 18.67 2.28 -20.48
C VAL A 71 19.88 1.94 -19.62
N GLU A 72 20.80 1.17 -20.18
CA GLU A 72 22.12 0.91 -19.60
C GLU A 72 22.83 2.24 -19.36
N LYS A 73 22.70 2.79 -18.15
CA LYS A 73 23.59 3.77 -17.50
C LYS A 73 24.38 4.66 -18.49
N GLN A 74 23.68 5.27 -19.44
CA GLN A 74 24.34 5.82 -20.61
C GLN A 74 24.80 7.22 -20.26
N GLU A 75 26.02 7.31 -19.71
CA GLU A 75 26.93 8.47 -19.72
C GLU A 75 26.32 9.87 -19.47
N MET A 76 25.24 9.98 -18.68
CA MET A 76 24.63 11.26 -18.34
C MET A 76 25.27 11.86 -17.08
N LEU A 77 25.48 13.18 -17.11
CA LEU A 77 25.93 13.93 -15.94
C LEU A 77 24.84 13.90 -14.83
N PRO A 78 25.22 13.84 -13.54
CA PRO A 78 24.26 13.74 -12.43
C PRO A 78 23.19 14.85 -12.40
N GLU A 79 23.51 16.05 -12.87
CA GLU A 79 22.56 17.16 -12.93
C GLU A 79 21.46 16.96 -13.98
N GLN A 80 21.82 16.47 -15.17
CA GLN A 80 20.86 16.20 -16.25
C GLN A 80 19.93 15.04 -15.89
N SER A 81 20.44 14.03 -15.20
CA SER A 81 19.63 12.92 -14.66
C SER A 81 18.58 13.43 -13.67
N LYS A 82 18.95 14.28 -12.71
CA LYS A 82 18.01 14.85 -11.74
C LYS A 82 16.93 15.75 -12.37
N GLU A 83 17.30 16.53 -13.38
CA GLU A 83 16.35 17.40 -14.09
C GLU A 83 15.31 16.57 -14.86
N LEU A 84 15.75 15.49 -15.52
CA LEU A 84 14.87 14.54 -16.20
C LEU A 84 13.95 13.80 -15.23
N GLU A 85 14.46 13.36 -14.08
CA GLU A 85 13.66 12.74 -13.02
C GLU A 85 12.57 13.71 -12.51
N SER A 86 12.94 14.96 -12.24
CA SER A 86 11.97 15.96 -11.78
C SER A 86 10.87 16.22 -12.80
N SER A 87 11.25 16.40 -14.08
CA SER A 87 10.29 16.59 -15.17
C SER A 87 9.38 15.37 -15.34
N LEU A 88 9.92 14.17 -15.22
CA LEU A 88 9.11 12.95 -15.26
C LEU A 88 8.10 12.91 -14.11
N ILE A 89 8.53 13.21 -12.88
CA ILE A 89 7.65 13.23 -11.70
C ILE A 89 6.52 14.23 -11.89
N ASP A 90 6.82 15.44 -12.36
CA ASP A 90 5.79 16.46 -12.63
C ASP A 90 4.76 15.97 -13.65
N ASN A 91 5.22 15.33 -14.74
CA ASN A 91 4.34 14.74 -15.74
C ASN A 91 3.49 13.58 -15.19
N LEU A 92 4.02 12.78 -14.27
CA LEU A 92 3.28 11.69 -13.62
C LEU A 92 2.26 12.21 -12.60
N LEU A 93 2.57 13.32 -11.91
CA LEU A 93 1.66 13.98 -10.98
C LEU A 93 0.49 14.67 -11.68
N ASP A 94 0.70 15.15 -12.90
CA ASP A 94 -0.31 15.84 -13.71
C ASP A 94 -1.12 14.91 -14.62
N ASP A 95 -0.83 13.61 -14.60
CA ASP A 95 -1.64 12.60 -15.27
C ASP A 95 -3.11 12.67 -14.79
N PRO A 96 -4.10 12.86 -15.69
CA PRO A 96 -5.51 12.99 -15.31
C PRO A 96 -6.05 11.80 -14.52
N ALA A 97 -5.57 10.58 -14.78
CA ALA A 97 -6.02 9.38 -14.08
C ALA A 97 -5.62 9.38 -12.59
N VAL A 98 -4.59 10.15 -12.24
CA VAL A 98 -4.03 10.27 -10.89
C VAL A 98 -4.45 11.57 -10.23
N LYS A 99 -4.26 12.70 -10.92
CA LYS A 99 -4.50 14.05 -10.39
C LYS A 99 -5.90 14.22 -9.80
N ASP A 100 -6.91 13.66 -10.46
CA ASP A 100 -8.31 13.77 -10.03
C ASP A 100 -8.64 12.92 -8.79
N LYS A 101 -7.77 11.97 -8.43
CA LYS A 101 -7.95 11.13 -7.23
C LYS A 101 -7.22 11.69 -6.02
N LEU A 102 -6.08 12.36 -6.23
CA LEU A 102 -5.21 12.81 -5.13
C LEU A 102 -5.93 13.81 -4.20
N GLY A 103 -5.80 13.58 -2.90
CA GLY A 103 -6.44 14.39 -1.85
C GLY A 103 -7.96 14.21 -1.72
N ASN A 104 -8.58 13.42 -2.59
CA ASN A 104 -10.01 13.15 -2.53
C ASN A 104 -10.32 11.93 -1.64
N ALA A 105 -11.61 11.71 -1.42
CA ALA A 105 -12.13 10.56 -0.69
C ALA A 105 -13.28 9.92 -1.46
N SER A 106 -13.41 8.60 -1.38
CA SER A 106 -14.57 7.87 -1.86
C SER A 106 -15.27 7.18 -0.70
N THR A 107 -16.56 7.45 -0.52
CA THR A 107 -17.34 6.90 0.60
C THR A 107 -18.44 6.00 0.08
N VAL A 108 -18.57 4.83 0.72
CA VAL A 108 -19.61 3.85 0.44
C VAL A 108 -20.25 3.39 1.75
N SER A 109 -21.56 3.15 1.75
CA SER A 109 -22.26 2.57 2.91
C SER A 109 -22.94 1.25 2.57
N GLY A 110 -23.28 0.48 3.59
CA GLY A 110 -24.15 -0.69 3.48
C GLY A 110 -23.81 -1.75 4.52
N THR A 111 -24.22 -2.98 4.23
CA THR A 111 -23.82 -4.15 5.01
C THR A 111 -22.32 -4.44 4.81
N PRO A 112 -21.68 -5.25 5.67
CA PRO A 112 -20.29 -5.68 5.45
C PRO A 112 -20.07 -6.33 4.07
N LYS A 113 -21.08 -7.03 3.55
CA LYS A 113 -21.06 -7.61 2.21
C LYS A 113 -21.07 -6.52 1.14
N ASP A 114 -21.93 -5.51 1.28
CA ASP A 114 -22.01 -4.41 0.32
C ASP A 114 -20.73 -3.59 0.29
N ILE A 115 -20.14 -3.30 1.46
CA ILE A 115 -18.85 -2.62 1.57
C ILE A 115 -17.79 -3.41 0.81
N ARG A 116 -17.68 -4.72 1.06
CA ARG A 116 -16.69 -5.57 0.38
C ARG A 116 -16.84 -5.51 -1.14
N GLU A 117 -18.07 -5.55 -1.65
CA GLU A 117 -18.34 -5.49 -3.09
C GLU A 117 -18.04 -4.10 -3.66
N LYS A 118 -18.45 -3.03 -2.98
CA LYS A 118 -18.22 -1.64 -3.40
C LYS A 118 -16.75 -1.24 -3.31
N LEU A 119 -15.97 -1.88 -2.44
CA LEU A 119 -14.53 -1.67 -2.35
C LEU A 119 -13.73 -2.45 -3.42
N LYS A 120 -14.37 -3.33 -4.20
CA LYS A 120 -13.67 -4.14 -5.20
C LYS A 120 -12.86 -3.36 -6.25
N PRO A 121 -13.33 -2.21 -6.75
CA PRO A 121 -12.57 -1.43 -7.72
C PRO A 121 -11.21 -0.95 -7.19
N PHE A 122 -11.04 -0.82 -5.87
CA PHE A 122 -9.86 -0.18 -5.28
C PHE A 122 -8.65 -1.09 -5.08
N TRP A 123 -8.87 -2.41 -4.90
CA TRP A 123 -7.77 -3.39 -4.72
C TRP A 123 -7.39 -4.18 -5.99
N GLY A 124 -8.20 -4.06 -7.06
CA GLY A 124 -8.06 -4.87 -8.29
C GLY A 124 -7.75 -4.07 -9.55
N ALA A 125 -8.04 -2.77 -9.55
CA ALA A 125 -7.74 -1.88 -10.66
C ALA A 125 -6.74 -0.82 -10.20
N ALA A 126 -5.48 -0.88 -10.66
CA ALA A 126 -4.48 0.21 -10.84
C ALA A 126 -4.30 1.33 -9.77
N THR A 127 -5.08 1.33 -8.69
CA THR A 127 -5.37 2.51 -7.87
C THR A 127 -4.96 2.28 -6.42
N TRP A 128 -4.79 1.03 -6.00
CA TRP A 128 -4.32 0.69 -4.66
C TRP A 128 -3.06 1.47 -4.23
N PRO A 129 -2.08 1.77 -5.12
CA PRO A 129 -0.91 2.55 -4.72
C PRO A 129 -1.24 4.01 -4.40
N LEU A 130 -2.37 4.54 -4.87
CA LEU A 130 -2.79 5.92 -4.59
C LEU A 130 -3.59 6.03 -3.29
N ILE A 131 -3.96 4.91 -2.67
CA ILE A 131 -4.76 4.91 -1.46
C ILE A 131 -3.83 5.09 -0.26
N ALA A 132 -4.12 6.10 0.56
CA ALA A 132 -3.41 6.35 1.80
C ALA A 132 -3.96 5.50 2.94
N ARG A 133 -5.29 5.38 3.03
CA ARG A 133 -5.99 4.71 4.13
C ARG A 133 -7.41 4.32 3.74
N VAL A 134 -7.92 3.27 4.37
CA VAL A 134 -9.36 2.95 4.34
C VAL A 134 -9.91 3.01 5.76
N ASN A 135 -10.97 3.80 5.97
CA ASN A 135 -11.63 3.93 7.26
C ASN A 135 -13.01 3.28 7.19
N ILE A 136 -13.23 2.22 7.97
CA ILE A 136 -14.50 1.51 8.08
C ILE A 136 -15.11 1.84 9.43
N ARG A 137 -16.28 2.46 9.43
CA ARG A 137 -17.04 2.83 10.62
C ARG A 137 -18.38 2.12 10.61
N GLY A 138 -18.85 1.68 11.76
CA GLY A 138 -20.17 1.05 11.79
C GLY A 138 -20.62 0.69 13.19
N PRO A 139 -21.86 0.16 13.31
CA PRO A 139 -22.45 -0.18 14.60
C PRO A 139 -21.85 -1.49 15.15
N PHE A 140 -20.55 -1.49 15.42
CA PHE A 140 -19.79 -2.62 15.95
C PHE A 140 -19.73 -2.53 17.49
N PRO A 141 -20.58 -3.23 18.25
CA PRO A 141 -20.70 -2.97 19.69
C PRO A 141 -19.39 -3.26 20.45
N VAL A 142 -18.58 -4.19 19.96
CA VAL A 142 -17.26 -4.52 20.52
C VAL A 142 -16.27 -3.35 20.47
N LEU A 143 -16.49 -2.37 19.59
CA LEU A 143 -15.65 -1.17 19.44
C LEU A 143 -16.28 0.08 20.09
N SER A 144 -17.45 -0.05 20.72
CA SER A 144 -18.23 1.09 21.25
C SER A 144 -17.54 1.88 22.36
N SER A 145 -16.53 1.30 23.01
CA SER A 145 -15.67 1.97 23.99
C SER A 145 -14.67 2.97 23.38
N GLY A 146 -14.65 3.12 22.05
CA GLY A 146 -13.72 4.00 21.34
C GLY A 146 -12.47 3.29 20.81
N ILE A 147 -12.45 1.96 20.84
CA ILE A 147 -11.34 1.17 20.27
C ILE A 147 -11.32 1.31 18.75
N VAL A 148 -10.11 1.49 18.20
CA VAL A 148 -9.84 1.44 16.76
C VAL A 148 -8.96 0.23 16.49
N LEU A 149 -9.37 -0.62 15.55
CA LEU A 149 -8.55 -1.71 15.03
C LEU A 149 -7.89 -1.23 13.74
N ALA A 150 -6.56 -1.23 13.68
CA ALA A 150 -5.82 -0.94 12.46
C ALA A 150 -5.20 -2.23 11.91
N ASP A 151 -5.60 -2.62 10.70
CA ASP A 151 -4.88 -3.62 9.91
C ASP A 151 -3.76 -2.92 9.15
N LEU A 152 -2.53 -3.33 9.44
CA LEU A 152 -1.32 -2.72 8.88
C LEU A 152 -0.81 -3.57 7.71
N PRO A 153 -0.24 -2.95 6.66
CA PRO A 153 0.55 -3.69 5.69
C PRO A 153 1.68 -4.46 6.39
N GLY A 154 2.01 -5.65 5.88
CA GLY A 154 3.07 -6.47 6.45
C GLY A 154 4.41 -5.73 6.46
N HIS A 155 5.12 -5.80 7.59
CA HIS A 155 6.48 -5.27 7.73
C HIS A 155 7.40 -6.01 6.75
N GLY A 156 8.02 -5.27 5.82
CA GLY A 156 8.83 -5.83 4.74
C GLY A 156 8.24 -5.67 3.33
N ASP A 157 7.24 -4.80 3.14
CA ASP A 157 6.99 -4.29 1.80
C ASP A 157 8.19 -3.43 1.35
N ALA A 158 8.51 -3.43 0.06
CA ALA A 158 9.65 -2.69 -0.46
C ALA A 158 9.37 -1.16 -0.51
N ASP A 159 8.31 -0.68 0.14
CA ASP A 159 7.86 0.70 0.12
C ASP A 159 8.26 1.42 1.39
N ILE A 160 9.32 2.23 1.32
CA ILE A 160 9.82 2.99 2.46
C ILE A 160 8.72 3.90 3.06
N VAL A 161 7.81 4.43 2.23
CA VAL A 161 6.73 5.30 2.69
C VAL A 161 5.69 4.51 3.48
N ARG A 162 5.32 3.31 3.03
CA ARG A 162 4.38 2.44 3.77
C ARG A 162 4.98 1.89 5.05
N ASN A 163 6.25 1.50 5.04
CA ASN A 163 6.94 1.05 6.26
C ASN A 163 6.92 2.15 7.33
N LYS A 164 7.18 3.41 6.96
CA LYS A 164 7.10 4.55 7.89
C LYS A 164 5.69 4.74 8.47
N VAL A 165 4.65 4.54 7.66
CA VAL A 165 3.27 4.58 8.15
C VAL A 165 3.05 3.46 9.17
N ALA A 166 3.41 2.21 8.84
CA ALA A 166 3.29 1.09 9.76
C ALA A 166 4.06 1.31 11.07
N ASP A 167 5.28 1.87 11.00
CA ASP A 167 6.10 2.21 12.17
C ASP A 167 5.40 3.22 13.09
N GLN A 168 4.76 4.24 12.51
CA GLN A 168 4.00 5.22 13.30
C GLN A 168 2.83 4.56 14.03
N TYR A 169 2.06 3.69 13.36
CA TYR A 169 0.99 2.94 14.03
C TYR A 169 1.52 2.02 15.13
N MET A 170 2.68 1.38 14.93
CA MET A 170 3.30 0.55 15.97
C MET A 170 3.75 1.37 17.18
N GLN A 171 4.19 2.62 16.99
CA GLN A 171 4.56 3.52 18.08
C GLN A 171 3.34 4.05 18.84
N ASP A 172 2.26 4.35 18.12
CA ASP A 172 1.05 4.96 18.70
C ASP A 172 0.07 3.92 19.28
N ALA A 173 0.22 2.63 18.91
CA ALA A 173 -0.68 1.57 19.34
C ALA A 173 -0.58 1.29 20.85
N ASN A 174 -1.72 1.21 21.53
CA ASN A 174 -1.79 0.74 22.91
C ASN A 174 -1.49 -0.77 23.03
N THR A 175 -1.87 -1.53 22.00
CA THR A 175 -1.75 -3.00 21.95
C THR A 175 -1.48 -3.43 20.51
N ILE A 176 -0.53 -4.35 20.32
CA ILE A 176 -0.17 -4.91 19.01
C ILE A 176 -0.51 -6.40 18.99
N PHE A 177 -1.23 -6.84 17.95
CA PHE A 177 -1.49 -8.25 17.68
C PHE A 177 -0.61 -8.72 16.53
N LEU A 178 0.26 -9.70 16.78
CA LEU A 178 1.11 -10.30 15.75
C LEU A 178 0.51 -11.62 15.28
N ARG A 179 0.36 -11.80 13.97
CA ARG A 179 -0.09 -13.05 13.35
C ARG A 179 1.08 -13.72 12.60
N PRO A 180 1.86 -14.60 13.26
CA PRO A 180 2.95 -15.30 12.59
C PRO A 180 2.41 -16.29 11.55
N GLN A 181 2.95 -16.26 10.33
CA GLN A 181 2.68 -17.30 9.32
C GLN A 181 3.56 -18.52 9.61
N LYS A 182 3.03 -19.49 10.36
CA LYS A 182 3.68 -20.75 10.76
C LYS A 182 5.06 -20.60 11.42
N VAL A 183 5.09 -20.73 12.74
CA VAL A 183 6.34 -20.99 13.48
C VAL A 183 6.69 -22.47 13.28
N THR A 184 7.69 -22.76 12.45
CA THR A 184 8.25 -24.11 12.37
C THR A 184 9.28 -24.23 13.49
N TRP A 185 8.92 -24.88 14.59
CA TRP A 185 9.91 -25.25 15.60
C TRP A 185 10.82 -26.33 15.00
N ALA A 186 12.05 -25.96 14.65
CA ALA A 186 13.11 -26.95 14.52
C ALA A 186 13.49 -27.37 15.96
N ILE A 187 12.85 -28.41 16.48
CA ILE A 187 13.41 -29.12 17.63
C ILE A 187 14.69 -29.77 17.11
N LEU A 188 15.83 -29.11 17.35
CA LEU A 188 17.15 -29.73 17.24
C LEU A 188 17.17 -30.88 18.25
N GLY A 189 16.86 -32.10 17.82
CA GLY A 189 17.03 -33.24 18.73
C GLY A 189 16.47 -34.60 18.37
N LEU A 190 15.64 -34.80 17.34
CA LEU A 190 15.16 -36.16 17.00
C LEU A 190 15.04 -36.41 15.49
N PRO A 191 15.75 -37.40 14.93
CA PRO A 191 15.61 -37.77 13.53
C PRO A 191 14.27 -38.51 13.32
N GLY A 192 13.42 -37.98 12.45
CA GLY A 192 12.36 -38.77 11.79
C GLY A 192 10.89 -38.51 12.15
N ALA A 193 10.55 -37.48 12.93
CA ALA A 193 9.13 -37.20 13.24
C ALA A 193 8.64 -35.92 12.54
N GLN A 194 7.95 -36.08 11.41
CA GLN A 194 7.25 -35.00 10.73
C GLN A 194 5.78 -34.99 11.21
N PHE A 195 5.45 -34.11 12.15
CA PHE A 195 4.07 -33.83 12.53
C PHE A 195 3.66 -32.46 12.00
N SER A 196 2.77 -32.45 11.01
CA SER A 196 2.15 -31.22 10.51
C SER A 196 0.80 -31.04 11.21
N LEU A 197 0.76 -30.21 12.25
CA LEU A 197 -0.52 -29.70 12.77
C LEU A 197 -0.85 -28.39 12.05
N CYS A 198 -1.90 -28.41 11.23
CA CYS A 198 -2.49 -27.20 10.67
C CYS A 198 -3.52 -26.69 11.70
N LEU A 199 -3.26 -25.52 12.28
CA LEU A 199 -4.26 -24.64 12.89
C LEU A 199 -4.11 -23.25 12.26
#